data_AF-A0A0A0DHP5-F1
#
_entry.id   AF-A0A0A0DHP5-F1
#
_cell.length_a   1.000
_cell.length_b   1.000
_cell.length_c   1.000
_cell.angle_alpha   90.00
_cell.angle_beta   90.00
_cell.angle_gamma   90.00
#
_symmetry.space_group_name_H-M   'P 1'
#
loop_
_entity.id
_entity.type
_entity.pdbx_description
1 polymer ?
#
loop_
_entity_poly.entity_id
_entity_poly.type
_entity_poly.pdbx_seq_one_letter_code
_entity_poly.pdbx_strand_id
1 'polypeptide(L)'
;MGRAALQAQLHKLSKDFSTVTANILELESVKSTLSGVSTEITYELTDYDTVKTSYNLAGTSYEQETSNEEKLLKDASTKYEEHKTNTLSKLTIKIDELKSEAAGLRFGMNALSYEIANTEED
;
A
#
# COMPACT_ATOMS: atom_id res chain seq x y z
N MET A 1 -0.96 -4.52 42.50
CA MET A 1 -0.41 -5.73 41.84
C MET A 1 1.06 -5.81 42.21
N GLY A 2 1.61 -7.01 42.41
CA GLY A 2 3.04 -7.14 42.69
C GLY A 2 3.91 -6.73 41.49
N ARG A 3 5.13 -6.27 41.77
CA ARG A 3 6.11 -5.81 40.77
C ARG A 3 6.32 -6.79 39.61
N ALA A 4 6.32 -8.09 39.90
CA ALA A 4 6.45 -9.15 38.89
C ALA A 4 5.28 -9.18 37.88
N ALA A 5 4.05 -8.92 38.33
CA ALA A 5 2.88 -8.88 37.45
C ALA A 5 2.91 -7.66 36.52
N LEU A 6 3.39 -6.51 37.01
CA LEU A 6 3.58 -5.30 36.20
C LEU A 6 4.69 -5.49 35.15
N GLN A 7 5.80 -6.15 35.52
CA GLN A 7 6.86 -6.50 34.57
C GLN A 7 6.40 -7.45 33.47
N ALA A 8 5.56 -8.45 33.81
CA ALA A 8 4.98 -9.35 32.81
C ALA A 8 4.07 -8.60 31.81
N GLN A 9 3.28 -7.62 32.28
CA GLN A 9 2.47 -6.77 31.42
C GLN A 9 3.33 -5.87 30.53
N LEU A 10 4.39 -5.26 31.07
CA LEU A 10 5.33 -4.45 30.30
C LEU A 10 6.00 -5.26 29.19
N HIS A 11 6.43 -6.49 29.50
CA HIS A 11 7.03 -7.39 28.51
C HIS A 11 6.05 -7.75 27.39
N LYS A 12 4.79 -8.04 27.74
CA LYS A 12 3.73 -8.27 26.74
C LYS A 12 3.55 -7.06 25.83
N LEU A 13 3.41 -5.86 26.42
CA LEU A 13 3.20 -4.63 25.67
C LEU A 13 4.39 -4.27 24.78
N SER A 14 5.62 -4.55 25.23
CA SER A 14 6.83 -4.42 24.43
C SER A 14 6.83 -5.37 23.22
N LYS A 15 6.39 -6.62 23.40
CA LYS A 15 6.28 -7.59 22.31
C LYS A 15 5.25 -7.16 21.27
N ASP A 16 4.10 -6.68 21.73
CA ASP A 16 3.03 -6.17 20.88
C ASP A 16 3.53 -4.93 20.10
N PHE A 17 4.23 -4.01 20.77
CA PHE A 17 4.85 -2.83 20.14
C PHE A 17 5.87 -3.21 19.04
N SER A 18 6.75 -4.17 19.33
CA SER A 18 7.71 -4.66 18.32
C SER A 18 7.01 -5.28 17.12
N THR A 19 5.92 -6.03 17.34
CA THR A 19 5.12 -6.64 16.27
C THR A 19 4.45 -5.59 15.39
N VAL A 20 3.78 -4.61 15.99
CA VAL A 20 3.15 -3.50 15.26
C VAL A 20 4.19 -2.70 14.47
N THR A 21 5.36 -2.44 15.06
CA THR A 21 6.44 -1.71 14.38
C THR A 21 7.00 -2.49 13.19
N ALA A 22 7.16 -3.80 13.30
CA ALA A 22 7.57 -4.65 12.19
C ALA A 22 6.54 -4.61 11.03
N ASN A 23 5.25 -4.70 11.36
CA ASN A 23 4.18 -4.61 10.36
C ASN A 23 4.16 -3.25 9.66
N ILE A 24 4.42 -2.14 10.38
CA ILE A 24 4.55 -0.81 9.78
C ILE A 24 5.68 -0.79 8.74
N LEU A 25 6.86 -1.31 9.08
CA LEU A 25 8.01 -1.34 8.17
C LEU A 25 7.73 -2.17 6.92
N GLU A 26 7.08 -3.33 7.07
CA GLU A 26 6.69 -4.16 5.94
C GLU A 26 5.71 -3.44 5.02
N LEU A 27 4.68 -2.78 5.58
CA LEU A 27 3.71 -2.02 4.80
C LEU A 27 4.33 -0.79 4.12
N GLU A 28 5.28 -0.11 4.76
CA GLU A 28 6.03 1.00 4.15
C GLU A 28 6.89 0.51 2.96
N SER A 29 7.52 -0.66 3.08
CA SER A 29 8.25 -1.31 1.99
C SER A 29 7.34 -1.68 0.82
N VAL A 30 6.18 -2.29 1.10
CA VAL A 30 5.17 -2.64 0.09
C VAL A 30 4.65 -1.39 -0.60
N LYS A 31 4.36 -0.32 0.15
CA LYS A 31 3.93 0.98 -0.41
C LYS A 31 4.98 1.57 -1.34
N SER A 32 6.26 1.55 -0.94
CA SER A 32 7.36 2.04 -1.77
C SER A 32 7.48 1.23 -3.07
N THR A 33 7.46 -0.10 -2.98
CA THR A 33 7.51 -0.99 -4.13
C THR A 33 6.35 -0.72 -5.09
N LEU A 34 5.12 -0.68 -4.57
CA LEU A 34 3.92 -0.44 -5.37
C LEU A 34 3.95 0.93 -6.05
N SER A 35 4.48 1.97 -5.39
CA SER A 35 4.58 3.32 -5.99
C SER A 35 5.46 3.36 -7.23
N GLY A 36 6.52 2.53 -7.28
CA GLY A 36 7.46 2.45 -8.39
C GLY A 36 6.99 1.63 -9.60
N VAL A 37 5.89 0.88 -9.47
CA VAL A 37 5.36 0.07 -10.59
C VAL A 37 4.71 0.99 -11.63
N SER A 38 5.16 0.91 -12.89
CA SER A 38 4.48 1.57 -14.00
C SER A 38 3.21 0.80 -14.40
N THR A 39 2.12 1.53 -14.62
CA THR A 39 0.83 1.03 -15.13
C THR A 39 0.61 1.44 -16.60
N GLU A 40 1.63 2.03 -17.21
CA GLU A 40 1.59 2.48 -18.60
C GLU A 40 1.55 1.28 -19.54
N ILE A 41 0.60 1.30 -20.47
CA ILE A 41 0.50 0.32 -21.54
C ILE A 41 0.82 1.04 -22.84
N THR A 42 2.00 0.75 -23.39
CA THR A 42 2.44 1.33 -24.66
C THR A 42 1.69 0.67 -25.82
N TYR A 43 1.05 1.48 -26.66
CA TYR A 43 0.50 1.02 -27.94
C TYR A 43 1.57 1.19 -29.02
N GLU A 44 2.11 0.09 -29.52
CA GLU A 44 3.03 0.08 -30.66
C GLU A 44 2.29 -0.37 -31.92
N LEU A 45 2.21 0.53 -32.90
CA LEU A 45 1.73 0.22 -34.25
C LEU A 45 2.81 0.65 -35.26
N THR A 46 3.71 -0.25 -35.63
CA THR A 46 4.83 0.03 -36.54
C THR A 46 4.44 -0.11 -38.01
N ASP A 47 4.69 0.92 -38.83
CA ASP A 47 4.67 0.89 -40.31
C ASP A 47 3.32 0.53 -41.00
N TYR A 48 2.17 0.94 -40.45
CA TYR A 48 0.85 0.64 -41.03
C TYR A 48 0.04 1.86 -41.53
N ASP A 49 0.61 3.06 -41.66
CA ASP A 49 -0.13 4.28 -42.05
C ASP A 49 -0.88 4.15 -43.40
N THR A 50 -0.28 3.45 -44.37
CA THR A 50 -0.92 3.17 -45.67
C THR A 50 -2.05 2.14 -45.55
N VAL A 51 -1.93 1.17 -44.63
CA VAL A 51 -2.94 0.13 -44.41
C VAL A 51 -4.13 0.68 -43.62
N LYS A 52 -3.87 1.51 -42.60
CA LYS A 52 -4.88 2.24 -41.81
C LYS A 52 -5.84 3.04 -42.68
N THR A 53 -5.30 3.79 -43.64
CA THR A 53 -6.08 4.74 -44.45
C THR A 53 -6.72 4.11 -45.69
N SER A 54 -6.20 2.97 -46.17
CA SER A 54 -6.59 2.42 -47.48
C SER A 54 -7.37 1.10 -47.43
N TYR A 55 -7.44 0.43 -46.27
CA TYR A 55 -8.04 -0.92 -46.17
C TYR A 55 -9.16 -0.99 -45.13
N ASN A 56 -10.18 -1.80 -45.45
CA ASN A 56 -11.29 -2.13 -44.56
C ASN A 56 -11.18 -3.60 -44.13
N LEU A 57 -11.42 -3.87 -42.85
CA LEU A 57 -11.53 -5.22 -42.29
C LEU A 57 -13.00 -5.50 -42.00
N ALA A 58 -13.56 -6.52 -42.66
CA ALA A 58 -14.98 -6.89 -42.53
C ALA A 58 -15.99 -5.74 -42.76
N GLY A 59 -15.63 -4.73 -43.56
CA GLY A 59 -16.47 -3.56 -43.85
C GLY A 59 -16.24 -2.36 -42.93
N THR A 60 -15.43 -2.50 -41.88
CA THR A 60 -15.00 -1.40 -40.99
C THR A 60 -13.62 -0.90 -41.42
N SER A 61 -13.38 0.42 -41.35
CA SER A 61 -12.05 0.98 -41.65
C SER A 61 -11.02 0.47 -40.63
N TYR A 62 -9.84 0.08 -41.11
CA TYR A 62 -8.73 -0.36 -40.25
C TYR A 62 -8.28 0.76 -39.29
N GLU A 63 -8.42 2.03 -39.70
CA GLU A 63 -8.23 3.21 -38.83
C GLU A 63 -9.17 3.20 -37.61
N GLN A 64 -10.40 2.74 -37.79
CA GLN A 64 -11.42 2.74 -36.75
C GLN A 64 -11.16 1.62 -35.71
N GLU A 65 -10.75 0.44 -36.17
CA GLU A 65 -10.36 -0.67 -35.30
C GLU A 65 -9.11 -0.33 -34.48
N THR A 66 -8.07 0.21 -35.13
CA THR A 66 -6.82 0.61 -34.45
C THR A 66 -7.03 1.75 -33.45
N SER A 67 -7.91 2.70 -33.74
CA SER A 67 -8.29 3.75 -32.78
C SER A 67 -9.04 3.18 -31.57
N ASN A 68 -9.91 2.18 -31.78
CA ASN A 68 -10.61 1.50 -30.69
C ASN A 68 -9.64 0.70 -29.80
N GLU A 69 -8.66 0.01 -30.39
CA GLU A 69 -7.61 -0.70 -29.66
C GLU A 69 -6.77 0.25 -28.81
N GLU A 70 -6.27 1.36 -29.40
CA GLU A 70 -5.49 2.36 -28.66
C GLU A 70 -6.29 2.93 -27.48
N LYS A 71 -7.59 3.21 -27.70
CA LYS A 71 -8.48 3.67 -26.64
C LYS A 71 -8.66 2.62 -25.55
N LEU A 72 -8.85 1.35 -25.91
CA LEU A 72 -8.96 0.25 -24.95
C LEU A 72 -7.71 0.13 -24.07
N LEU A 73 -6.52 0.26 -24.65
CA LEU A 73 -5.26 0.20 -23.90
C LEU A 73 -5.09 1.42 -22.98
N LYS A 74 -5.46 2.62 -23.43
CA LYS A 74 -5.47 3.83 -22.59
C LYS A 74 -6.45 3.72 -21.43
N ASP A 75 -7.66 3.22 -21.68
CA ASP A 75 -8.67 3.00 -20.65
C ASP A 75 -8.21 1.94 -19.64
N ALA A 76 -7.55 0.88 -20.10
CA ALA A 76 -6.96 -0.14 -19.24
C ALA A 76 -5.83 0.44 -18.37
N SER A 77 -4.89 1.19 -18.96
CA SER A 77 -3.81 1.86 -18.22
C SER A 77 -4.36 2.80 -17.15
N THR A 78 -5.38 3.61 -17.50
CA THR A 78 -6.06 4.50 -16.55
C THR A 78 -6.67 3.73 -15.38
N LYS A 79 -7.39 2.63 -15.65
CA LYS A 79 -7.97 1.78 -14.60
C LYS A 79 -6.90 1.17 -13.69
N TYR A 80 -5.77 0.72 -14.25
CA TYR A 80 -4.67 0.20 -13.44
C TYR A 80 -4.07 1.28 -12.54
N GLU A 81 -3.91 2.51 -13.03
CA GLU A 81 -3.41 3.63 -12.21
C GLU A 81 -4.39 4.03 -11.11
N GLU A 82 -5.70 4.03 -11.39
CA GLU A 82 -6.74 4.26 -10.38
C GLU A 82 -6.70 3.18 -9.29
N HIS A 83 -6.59 1.90 -9.68
CA HIS A 83 -6.47 0.79 -8.74
C HIS A 83 -5.22 0.88 -7.87
N LYS A 84 -4.08 1.23 -8.48
CA LYS A 84 -2.81 1.47 -7.78
C LYS A 84 -2.95 2.61 -6.77
N THR A 85 -3.51 3.74 -7.20
CA THR A 85 -3.74 4.91 -6.34
C THR A 85 -4.65 4.60 -5.16
N ASN A 86 -5.75 3.89 -5.41
CA ASN A 86 -6.68 3.46 -4.36
C ASN A 86 -5.99 2.53 -3.34
N THR A 87 -5.20 1.58 -3.83
CA THR A 87 -4.44 0.65 -2.97
C THR A 87 -3.38 1.39 -2.13
N LEU A 88 -2.65 2.34 -2.72
CA LEU A 88 -1.70 3.20 -2.01
C LEU A 88 -2.37 4.04 -0.93
N SER A 89 -3.58 4.55 -1.20
CA SER A 89 -4.37 5.30 -0.22
C SER A 89 -4.76 4.41 0.97
N LYS A 90 -5.31 3.21 0.71
CA LYS A 90 -5.65 2.23 1.76
C LYS A 90 -4.43 1.80 2.59
N LEU A 91 -3.28 1.57 1.95
CA LEU A 91 -2.03 1.26 2.63
C LEU A 91 -1.60 2.42 3.55
N THR A 92 -1.73 3.66 3.09
CA THR A 92 -1.39 4.84 3.89
C THR A 92 -2.26 4.94 5.13
N ILE A 93 -3.59 4.81 4.97
CA ILE A 93 -4.53 4.80 6.10
C ILE A 93 -4.15 3.69 7.09
N LYS A 94 -3.83 2.49 6.59
CA LYS A 94 -3.49 1.37 7.49
C LYS A 94 -2.19 1.59 8.25
N ILE A 95 -1.19 2.18 7.60
CA ILE A 95 0.07 2.57 8.24
C ILE A 95 -0.20 3.60 9.35
N ASP A 96 -1.04 4.60 9.10
CA ASP A 96 -1.36 5.64 10.07
C ASP A 96 -2.13 5.08 11.28
N GLU A 97 -3.07 4.16 11.06
CA GLU A 97 -3.75 3.41 12.13
C GLU A 97 -2.75 2.67 13.02
N LEU A 98 -1.82 1.92 12.42
CA LEU A 98 -0.81 1.17 13.17
C LEU A 98 0.18 2.08 13.89
N LYS A 99 0.52 3.24 13.32
CA LYS A 99 1.35 4.26 14.01
C LYS A 99 0.63 4.82 15.24
N SER A 100 -0.68 5.03 15.15
CA SER A 100 -1.50 5.43 16.30
C SER A 100 -1.54 4.34 17.38
N GLU A 101 -1.72 3.07 16.98
CA GLU A 101 -1.67 1.93 17.89
C GLU A 101 -0.30 1.81 18.59
N ALA A 102 0.79 1.94 17.84
CA ALA A 102 2.15 1.92 18.39
C ALA A 102 2.38 3.06 19.39
N ALA A 103 1.84 4.26 19.13
CA ALA A 103 1.88 5.37 20.08
C ALA A 103 1.12 5.03 21.37
N GLY A 104 -0.08 4.46 21.26
CA GLY A 104 -0.87 3.98 22.40
C GLY A 104 -0.13 2.95 23.25
N LEU A 105 0.48 1.95 22.61
CA LEU A 105 1.31 0.94 23.28
C LEU A 105 2.50 1.59 24.00
N ARG A 106 3.18 2.56 23.38
CA ARG A 106 4.29 3.30 23.99
C ARG A 106 3.85 4.09 25.23
N PHE A 107 2.67 4.72 25.20
CA PHE A 107 2.11 5.39 26.37
C PHE A 107 1.83 4.39 27.50
N GLY A 108 1.22 3.25 27.19
CA GLY A 108 0.98 2.18 28.18
C GLY A 108 2.28 1.64 28.78
N MET A 109 3.33 1.48 27.97
CA MET A 109 4.66 1.04 28.44
C MET A 109 5.27 2.06 29.41
N ASN A 110 5.16 3.35 29.10
CA ASN A 110 5.66 4.42 29.97
C ASN A 110 4.90 4.46 31.31
N ALA A 111 3.58 4.30 31.28
CA ALA A 111 2.75 4.25 32.49
C ALA A 111 3.12 3.06 33.38
N LEU A 112 3.24 1.87 32.80
CA LEU A 112 3.66 0.66 33.53
C LEU A 112 5.09 0.79 34.08
N SER A 113 6.00 1.39 33.33
CA SER A 113 7.38 1.63 33.78
C SER A 113 7.41 2.56 35.00
N TYR A 114 6.58 3.61 34.99
CA TYR A 114 6.42 4.51 36.12
C TYR A 114 5.80 3.82 37.34
N GLU A 115 4.78 2.97 37.12
CA GLU A 115 4.15 2.20 38.19
C GLU A 115 5.14 1.21 38.84
N ILE A 116 5.93 0.49 38.03
CA ILE A 116 6.99 -0.40 38.51
C ILE A 116 8.02 0.34 39.37
N ALA A 117 8.43 1.54 38.95
CA ALA A 117 9.42 2.35 39.68
C ALA A 117 8.93 2.83 41.05
N ASN A 118 7.61 2.97 41.21
CA ASN A 118 6.98 3.42 42.46
C ASN A 118 6.36 2.28 43.27
N THR A 119 6.48 1.03 42.82
CA THR A 119 6.04 -0.15 43.58
C THR A 119 7.19 -0.60 44.48
N GLU A 120 6.99 -0.58 45.80
CA GLU A 120 7.95 -1.11 46.78
C GLU A 120 8.23 -2.60 46.49
N GLU A 121 9.47 -3.04 46.72
CA GLU A 121 9.83 -4.46 46.66
C GLU A 121 9.17 -5.18 47.85
N ASP A 122 8.19 -6.06 47.57
CA ASP A 122 7.75 -7.09 48.52
C ASP A 122 8.91 -8.06 48.84
#